data_AF-A0A1G8L9K0-F1
#
_entry.id   AF-A0A1G8L9K0-F1
#
_cell.length_a   1.000
_cell.length_b   1.000
_cell.length_c   1.000
_cell.angle_alpha   90.00
_cell.angle_beta   90.00
_cell.angle_gamma   90.00
#
_symmetry.space_group_name_H-M   'P 1'
#
loop_
_entity.id
_entity.type
_entity.pdbx_description
1 polymer ?
#
loop_
_entity_poly.entity_id
_entity_poly.type
_entity_poly.pdbx_seq_one_letter_code
_entity_poly.pdbx_strand_id
1 'polypeptide(L)'
;MIETIPLFWYNETLNYKTFMVPGILVLLVTMITLFLSGMNIVREKEIGTLEQINVTPIKKSQFIIGKLFPFWVIGMALLTVGLILAKLIFNIPMIGSLALMYFYTSIYILVILGIGLFISNFTDTQQQAMFISWFFVVIFILMSGLFTPIESMPKWAQIVTEFNPVKYFVEVMRMVMLKGSGFNDILPQLYKTALYAFIMNGLAVWSYKKTT
;
A
#
# COMPACT_ATOMS: atom_id res chain seq x y z
N MET A 1 24.54 18.30 34.50
CA MET A 1 24.46 16.88 34.10
C MET A 1 24.56 16.88 32.59
N ILE A 2 25.67 16.42 32.01
CA ILE A 2 25.85 16.41 30.56
C ILE A 2 25.06 15.21 30.04
N GLU A 3 23.91 15.46 29.43
CA GLU A 3 23.13 14.41 28.77
C GLU A 3 23.83 14.01 27.49
N THR A 4 24.49 12.85 27.50
CA THR A 4 25.06 12.23 26.32
C THR A 4 23.95 11.57 25.53
N ILE A 5 23.46 12.25 24.48
CA ILE A 5 22.50 11.69 23.53
C ILE A 5 23.30 10.92 22.47
N PRO A 6 23.02 9.62 22.23
CA PRO A 6 23.66 8.90 21.13
C PRO A 6 23.23 9.53 19.80
N LEU A 7 24.21 10.02 19.04
CA LEU A 7 23.98 10.69 17.76
C LEU A 7 23.69 9.64 16.68
N PHE A 8 22.40 9.36 16.44
CA PHE A 8 22.00 8.55 15.29
C PHE A 8 22.04 9.42 14.03
N TRP A 9 22.86 9.05 13.05
CA TRP A 9 23.04 9.79 11.78
C TRP A 9 21.74 10.02 10.98
N TYR A 10 20.65 9.36 11.35
CA TYR A 10 19.36 9.45 10.66
C TYR A 10 18.29 10.23 11.46
N ASN A 11 18.45 10.38 12.78
CA ASN A 11 17.46 11.04 13.65
C ASN A 11 18.12 11.64 14.89
N GLU A 12 18.84 12.74 14.71
CA GLU A 12 19.62 13.44 15.74
C GLU A 12 18.80 13.90 16.97
N THR A 13 17.47 13.98 16.85
CA THR A 13 16.56 14.44 17.92
C THR A 13 15.60 13.36 18.44
N LEU A 14 15.68 12.12 17.94
CA LEU A 14 14.69 11.05 18.24
C LEU A 14 13.23 11.53 18.10
N ASN A 15 12.95 12.42 17.14
CA ASN A 15 11.61 12.98 17.00
C ASN A 15 10.67 11.93 16.39
N TYR A 16 10.04 11.17 17.27
CA TYR A 16 9.15 10.05 16.96
C TYR A 16 8.03 10.46 16.00
N LYS A 17 7.51 11.68 16.12
CA LYS A 17 6.44 12.19 15.24
C LYS A 17 6.90 12.28 13.79
N THR A 18 8.11 12.79 13.56
CA THR A 18 8.65 12.98 12.20
C THR A 18 8.91 11.65 11.49
N PHE A 19 9.28 10.62 12.25
CA PHE A 19 9.52 9.28 11.72
C PHE A 19 8.22 8.47 11.49
N MET A 20 7.22 8.67 12.35
CA MET A 20 5.97 7.92 12.33
C MET A 20 4.97 8.44 11.30
N VAL A 21 4.85 9.75 11.11
CA VAL A 21 3.81 10.33 10.23
C VAL A 21 3.88 9.78 8.80
N PRO A 22 5.04 9.74 8.10
CA PRO A 22 5.12 9.13 6.77
C PRO A 22 4.68 7.67 6.75
N GLY A 23 5.03 6.90 7.80
CA GLY A 23 4.59 5.52 7.95
C GLY A 23 3.06 5.41 8.11
N ILE A 24 2.46 6.25 8.95
CA ILE A 24 1.00 6.26 9.18
C ILE A 24 0.25 6.64 7.90
N LEU A 25 0.79 7.55 7.07
CA LEU A 25 0.23 7.85 5.75
C LEU A 25 0.18 6.62 4.85
N VAL A 26 1.29 5.85 4.83
CA VAL A 26 1.36 4.58 4.10
C VAL A 26 0.31 3.60 4.62
N LEU A 27 0.13 3.50 5.95
CA LEU A 27 -0.89 2.64 6.54
C LEU A 27 -2.30 3.02 6.10
N LEU A 28 -2.65 4.30 6.18
CA LEU A 28 -3.97 4.81 5.81
C LEU A 28 -4.29 4.47 4.35
N VAL A 29 -3.38 4.78 3.43
CA VAL A 29 -3.56 4.47 2.00
C VAL A 29 -3.73 2.96 1.80
N THR A 30 -2.86 2.15 2.41
CA THR A 30 -2.86 0.70 2.26
C THR A 30 -4.15 0.07 2.78
N MET A 31 -4.54 0.41 4.01
CA MET A 31 -5.72 -0.18 4.64
C MET A 31 -6.99 0.13 3.85
N ILE A 32 -7.21 1.41 3.53
CA ILE A 32 -8.45 1.82 2.87
C ILE A 32 -8.52 1.25 1.45
N THR A 33 -7.43 1.32 0.68
CA THR A 33 -7.43 0.78 -0.69
C THR A 33 -7.59 -0.74 -0.72
N LEU A 34 -6.99 -1.47 0.23
CA LEU A 34 -7.15 -2.91 0.34
C LEU A 34 -8.59 -3.31 0.69
N PHE A 35 -9.18 -2.68 1.70
CA PHE A 35 -10.56 -3.01 2.10
C PHE A 35 -11.55 -2.69 0.98
N LEU A 36 -11.45 -1.50 0.38
CA LEU A 36 -12.37 -1.10 -0.68
C LEU A 36 -12.27 -2.04 -1.89
N SER A 37 -11.06 -2.36 -2.34
CA SER A 37 -10.88 -3.27 -3.48
C SER A 37 -11.31 -4.70 -3.16
N GLY A 38 -10.99 -5.20 -1.97
CA GLY A 38 -11.38 -6.55 -1.51
C GLY A 38 -12.88 -6.74 -1.41
N MET A 39 -13.61 -5.75 -0.90
CA MET A 39 -15.07 -5.83 -0.76
C MET A 39 -15.81 -5.63 -2.09
N ASN A 40 -15.23 -4.90 -3.04
CA ASN A 40 -15.96 -4.44 -4.22
C ASN A 40 -16.53 -5.56 -5.09
N ILE A 41 -15.72 -6.59 -5.39
CA ILE A 41 -16.18 -7.75 -6.17
C ILE A 41 -17.08 -8.65 -5.33
N VAL A 42 -16.77 -8.81 -4.04
CA VAL A 42 -17.54 -9.67 -3.15
C VAL A 42 -18.94 -9.13 -2.93
N ARG A 43 -19.10 -7.81 -2.81
CA ARG A 43 -20.40 -7.16 -2.74
C ARG A 43 -21.28 -7.50 -3.95
N GLU A 44 -20.70 -7.59 -5.15
CA GLU A 44 -21.43 -8.00 -6.35
C GLU A 44 -21.78 -9.48 -6.39
N LYS A 45 -20.92 -10.33 -5.80
CA LYS A 45 -21.23 -11.75 -5.60
C LYS A 45 -22.42 -11.92 -4.67
N GLU A 46 -22.42 -11.22 -3.52
CA GLU A 46 -23.48 -11.32 -2.52
C GLU A 46 -24.85 -10.86 -3.04
N ILE A 47 -24.89 -9.80 -3.85
CA ILE A 47 -26.15 -9.28 -4.41
C ILE A 47 -26.57 -9.96 -5.73
N GLY A 48 -25.79 -10.93 -6.22
CA GLY A 48 -26.09 -11.71 -7.43
C GLY A 48 -25.88 -10.98 -8.77
N THR A 49 -25.33 -9.77 -8.77
CA THR A 49 -25.10 -9.02 -10.03
C THR A 49 -23.91 -9.54 -10.82
N LEU A 50 -23.00 -10.28 -10.18
CA LEU A 50 -21.81 -10.82 -10.84
C LEU A 50 -22.15 -11.83 -11.95
N GLU A 51 -23.22 -12.61 -11.79
CA GLU A 51 -23.71 -13.55 -12.81
C GLU A 51 -24.27 -12.81 -14.03
N GLN A 52 -25.00 -11.72 -13.79
CA GLN A 52 -25.56 -10.86 -14.85
C GLN A 52 -24.44 -10.15 -15.65
N ILE A 53 -23.35 -9.77 -14.99
CA ILE A 53 -22.19 -9.15 -15.66
C ILE A 53 -21.42 -10.20 -16.47
N ASN A 54 -21.34 -11.45 -16.01
CA ASN A 54 -20.64 -12.51 -16.71
C ASN A 54 -21.26 -12.85 -18.07
N VAL A 55 -22.56 -12.66 -18.25
CA VAL A 55 -23.21 -12.88 -19.55
C VAL A 55 -23.01 -11.72 -20.56
N THR A 56 -22.42 -10.60 -20.13
CA THR A 56 -22.12 -9.48 -21.04
C THR A 56 -20.89 -9.77 -21.92
N PRO A 57 -20.80 -9.15 -23.12
CA PRO A 57 -19.65 -9.30 -24.02
C PRO A 57 -18.36 -8.60 -23.52
N ILE A 58 -18.36 -8.09 -22.28
CA ILE A 58 -17.21 -7.38 -21.70
C ILE A 58 -16.11 -8.39 -21.32
N LYS A 59 -14.86 -8.07 -21.70
CA LYS A 59 -13.69 -8.87 -21.30
C LYS A 59 -13.44 -8.71 -19.80
N LYS A 60 -13.06 -9.81 -19.13
CA LYS A 60 -12.74 -9.84 -17.68
C LYS A 60 -11.77 -8.73 -17.28
N SER A 61 -10.71 -8.53 -18.08
CA SER A 61 -9.69 -7.52 -17.81
C SER A 61 -10.22 -6.09 -17.90
N GLN A 62 -11.09 -5.80 -18.88
CA GLN A 62 -11.71 -4.49 -19.03
C GLN A 62 -12.64 -4.16 -17.87
N PHE A 63 -13.44 -5.15 -17.44
CA PHE A 63 -14.31 -5.01 -16.28
C PHE A 63 -13.51 -4.70 -15.01
N ILE A 64 -12.47 -5.49 -14.72
CA ILE A 64 -11.63 -5.33 -13.54
C ILE A 64 -10.92 -3.97 -13.54
N ILE A 65 -10.27 -3.59 -14.65
CA ILE A 65 -9.52 -2.33 -14.76
C ILE A 65 -10.44 -1.12 -14.56
N GLY A 66 -11.60 -1.11 -15.23
CA GLY A 66 -12.57 -0.01 -15.10
C GLY A 66 -13.07 0.15 -13.67
N LYS A 67 -13.21 -0.97 -12.95
CA LYS A 67 -13.70 -0.97 -11.57
C LYS A 67 -12.63 -0.63 -10.53
N LEU A 68 -11.35 -0.86 -10.84
CA LEU A 68 -10.23 -0.50 -9.98
C LEU A 68 -9.90 1.00 -10.02
N PHE A 69 -10.14 1.65 -11.15
CA PHE A 69 -9.78 3.05 -11.35
C PHE A 69 -10.34 4.00 -10.27
N PRO A 70 -11.62 3.91 -9.84
CA PRO A 70 -12.14 4.73 -8.74
C PRO A 70 -11.35 4.57 -7.44
N PHE A 71 -10.92 3.36 -7.09
CA PHE A 71 -10.15 3.13 -5.87
C PHE A 71 -8.71 3.63 -5.98
N TRP A 72 -8.15 3.58 -7.18
CA TRP A 72 -6.87 4.21 -7.47
C TRP A 72 -6.94 5.72 -7.20
N VAL A 73 -8.00 6.39 -7.68
CA VAL A 73 -8.26 7.82 -7.42
C VAL A 73 -8.45 8.08 -5.93
N ILE A 74 -9.22 7.24 -5.22
CA ILE A 74 -9.42 7.36 -3.77
C ILE A 74 -8.09 7.24 -3.02
N GLY A 75 -7.23 6.29 -3.38
CA GLY A 75 -5.91 6.14 -2.77
C GLY A 75 -5.03 7.38 -2.96
N MET A 76 -5.06 7.98 -4.15
CA MET A 76 -4.36 9.24 -4.43
C MET A 76 -4.93 10.41 -3.62
N ALA A 77 -6.26 10.50 -3.52
CA ALA A 77 -6.91 11.52 -2.70
C ALA A 77 -6.58 11.38 -1.21
N LEU A 78 -6.51 10.13 -0.70
CA LEU A 78 -6.10 9.85 0.68
C LEU A 78 -4.65 10.29 0.94
N LEU A 79 -3.75 10.07 -0.02
CA LEU A 79 -2.40 10.61 0.07
C LEU A 79 -2.43 12.14 0.14
N THR A 80 -3.21 12.81 -0.71
CA THR A 80 -3.33 14.27 -0.71
C THR A 80 -3.79 14.79 0.65
N VAL A 81 -4.89 14.26 1.18
CA VAL A 81 -5.43 14.64 2.49
C VAL A 81 -4.39 14.37 3.58
N GLY A 82 -3.76 13.20 3.55
CA GLY A 82 -2.74 12.82 4.50
C GLY A 82 -1.52 13.75 4.50
N LEU A 83 -1.03 14.13 3.33
CA LEU A 83 0.06 15.09 3.17
C LEU A 83 -0.33 16.47 3.69
N ILE A 84 -1.54 16.95 3.37
CA ILE A 84 -2.05 18.24 3.89
C ILE A 84 -2.03 18.23 5.43
N LEU A 85 -2.56 17.18 6.06
CA LEU A 85 -2.56 17.05 7.53
C LEU A 85 -1.13 16.96 8.08
N ALA A 86 -0.25 16.19 7.43
CA ALA A 86 1.16 16.08 7.83
C ALA A 86 1.87 17.45 7.81
N LYS A 87 1.58 18.29 6.81
CA LYS A 87 2.18 19.62 6.70
C LYS A 87 1.56 20.63 7.66
N LEU A 88 0.23 20.71 7.74
CA LEU A 88 -0.47 21.76 8.47
C LEU A 88 -0.57 21.50 9.97
N ILE A 89 -0.82 20.24 10.37
CA ILE A 89 -1.05 19.87 11.77
C ILE A 89 0.24 19.43 12.44
N PHE A 90 1.01 18.58 11.76
CA PHE A 90 2.20 17.97 12.33
C PHE A 90 3.50 18.69 11.96
N ASN A 91 3.43 19.71 11.10
CA ASN A 91 4.57 20.48 10.58
C ASN A 91 5.73 19.60 10.09
N ILE A 92 5.40 18.49 9.42
CA ILE A 92 6.38 17.53 8.91
C ILE A 92 7.14 18.14 7.71
N PRO A 93 8.47 18.02 7.67
CA PRO A 93 9.24 18.46 6.52
C PRO A 93 8.87 17.61 5.29
N MET A 94 8.67 18.29 4.16
CA MET A 94 8.45 17.70 2.84
C MET A 94 9.55 18.22 1.93
N ILE A 95 10.74 17.63 2.06
CA ILE A 95 11.95 18.13 1.41
C ILE A 95 11.98 17.72 -0.07
N GLY A 96 11.53 16.51 -0.37
CA GLY A 96 11.57 15.95 -1.73
C GLY A 96 10.39 16.36 -2.61
N SER A 97 10.39 15.82 -3.82
CA SER A 97 9.36 16.10 -4.83
C SER A 97 8.02 15.44 -4.50
N LEU A 98 6.96 16.23 -4.38
CA LEU A 98 5.59 15.73 -4.25
C LEU A 98 5.17 14.89 -5.46
N ALA A 99 5.57 15.29 -6.66
CA ALA A 99 5.28 14.54 -7.88
C ALA A 99 5.88 13.13 -7.83
N LEU A 100 7.09 12.98 -7.27
CA LEU A 100 7.72 11.69 -7.08
C LEU A 100 6.95 10.80 -6.09
N MET A 101 6.43 11.39 -5.00
CA MET A 101 5.58 10.68 -4.03
C MET A 101 4.27 10.18 -4.68
N TYR A 102 3.58 11.03 -5.44
CA TYR A 102 2.36 10.65 -6.16
C TYR A 102 2.65 9.59 -7.23
N PHE A 103 3.75 9.73 -7.98
CA PHE A 103 4.16 8.73 -8.96
C PHE A 103 4.40 7.37 -8.31
N TYR A 104 5.21 7.31 -7.25
CA TYR A 104 5.44 6.04 -6.55
C TYR A 104 4.16 5.46 -5.96
N THR A 105 3.36 6.31 -5.30
CA THR A 105 2.08 5.90 -4.69
C THR A 105 1.12 5.35 -5.75
N SER A 106 1.10 5.92 -6.95
CA SER A 106 0.25 5.43 -8.03
C SER A 106 0.53 3.98 -8.41
N ILE A 107 1.82 3.60 -8.45
CA ILE A 107 2.24 2.24 -8.77
C ILE A 107 1.99 1.34 -7.56
N TYR A 108 2.29 1.81 -6.36
CA TYR A 108 2.04 1.08 -5.12
C TYR A 108 0.56 0.71 -4.94
N ILE A 109 -0.37 1.65 -5.20
CA ILE A 109 -1.80 1.38 -5.09
C ILE A 109 -2.20 0.24 -6.01
N LEU A 110 -1.63 0.13 -7.22
CA LEU A 110 -1.91 -1.01 -8.09
C LEU A 110 -1.55 -2.35 -7.44
N VAL A 111 -0.45 -2.42 -6.66
CA VAL A 111 -0.10 -3.63 -5.89
C VAL A 111 -1.24 -3.98 -4.93
N ILE A 112 -1.65 -3.02 -4.10
CA ILE A 112 -2.64 -3.23 -3.05
C ILE A 112 -4.03 -3.55 -3.62
N LEU A 113 -4.42 -2.88 -4.71
CA LEU A 113 -5.64 -3.20 -5.44
C LEU A 113 -5.60 -4.63 -6.00
N GLY A 114 -4.45 -5.07 -6.52
CA GLY A 114 -4.23 -6.45 -6.95
C GLY A 114 -4.38 -7.46 -5.80
N ILE A 115 -3.84 -7.15 -4.62
CA ILE A 115 -4.01 -7.99 -3.41
C ILE A 115 -5.48 -8.06 -3.01
N GLY A 116 -6.17 -6.93 -2.93
CA GLY A 116 -7.58 -6.88 -2.57
C GLY A 116 -8.45 -7.67 -3.54
N LEU A 117 -8.23 -7.52 -4.84
CA LEU A 117 -8.92 -8.33 -5.85
C LEU A 117 -8.62 -9.82 -5.73
N PHE A 118 -7.37 -10.19 -5.49
CA PHE A 118 -7.02 -11.59 -5.30
C PHE A 118 -7.77 -12.18 -4.10
N ILE A 119 -7.81 -11.47 -2.97
CA ILE A 119 -8.62 -11.88 -1.80
C ILE A 119 -10.09 -12.01 -2.17
N SER A 120 -10.63 -11.06 -2.95
CA SER A 120 -12.03 -11.05 -3.38
C SER A 120 -12.41 -12.28 -4.23
N ASN A 121 -11.45 -12.86 -4.95
CA ASN A 121 -11.69 -14.03 -5.78
C ASN A 121 -11.94 -15.29 -4.95
N PHE A 122 -11.33 -15.40 -3.78
CA PHE A 122 -11.43 -16.56 -2.86
C PHE A 122 -12.40 -16.34 -1.70
N THR A 123 -13.22 -15.29 -1.76
CA THR A 123 -14.19 -14.96 -0.72
C THR A 123 -15.58 -14.78 -1.31
N ASP A 124 -16.57 -15.18 -0.52
CA ASP A 124 -17.99 -15.16 -0.92
C ASP A 124 -18.78 -14.09 -0.17
N THR A 125 -18.30 -13.66 1.02
CA THR A 125 -18.93 -12.60 1.81
C THR A 125 -18.00 -11.42 2.11
N GLN A 126 -18.57 -10.22 2.19
CA GLN A 126 -17.82 -8.99 2.50
C GLN A 126 -17.14 -9.11 3.86
N GLN A 127 -17.81 -9.74 4.84
CA GLN A 127 -17.23 -9.98 6.16
C GLN A 127 -16.00 -10.88 6.09
N GLN A 128 -16.04 -11.97 5.31
CA GLN A 128 -14.90 -12.86 5.11
C GLN A 128 -13.73 -12.11 4.44
N ALA A 129 -14.01 -11.32 3.41
CA ALA A 129 -13.01 -10.50 2.73
C ALA A 129 -12.36 -9.47 3.67
N MET A 130 -13.15 -8.85 4.56
CA MET A 130 -12.65 -7.92 5.57
C MET A 130 -11.73 -8.61 6.58
N PHE A 131 -12.11 -9.77 7.12
CA PHE A 131 -11.26 -10.48 8.10
C PHE A 131 -9.94 -10.95 7.48
N ILE A 132 -9.96 -11.47 6.27
CA ILE A 132 -8.74 -11.88 5.56
C ILE A 132 -7.87 -10.66 5.25
N SER A 133 -8.45 -9.58 4.73
CA SER A 133 -7.72 -8.34 4.47
C SER A 133 -7.10 -7.76 5.74
N TRP A 134 -7.85 -7.77 6.85
CA TRP A 134 -7.37 -7.31 8.16
C TRP A 134 -6.18 -8.14 8.66
N PHE A 135 -6.26 -9.46 8.56
CA PHE A 135 -5.16 -10.36 8.92
C PHE A 135 -3.87 -10.02 8.16
N PHE A 136 -3.95 -9.87 6.84
CA PHE A 136 -2.78 -9.48 6.03
C PHE A 136 -2.28 -8.08 6.35
N VAL A 137 -3.18 -7.10 6.53
CA VAL A 137 -2.82 -5.74 6.93
C VAL A 137 -2.01 -5.77 8.22
N VAL A 138 -2.50 -6.43 9.27
CA VAL A 138 -1.80 -6.46 10.57
C VAL A 138 -0.39 -7.04 10.41
N ILE A 139 -0.24 -8.15 9.68
CA ILE A 139 1.08 -8.74 9.41
C ILE A 139 1.98 -7.78 8.64
N PHE A 140 1.47 -7.21 7.55
CA PHE A 140 2.24 -6.29 6.72
C PHE A 140 2.67 -5.05 7.52
N ILE A 141 1.81 -4.53 8.38
CA ILE A 141 2.11 -3.38 9.22
C ILE A 141 3.23 -3.72 10.20
N LEU A 142 3.11 -4.85 10.92
CA LEU A 142 4.11 -5.26 11.92
C LEU A 142 5.47 -5.57 11.27
N MET A 143 5.47 -6.06 10.03
CA MET A 143 6.68 -6.42 9.27
C MET A 143 7.14 -5.33 8.28
N SER A 144 6.56 -4.13 8.31
CA SER A 144 6.87 -3.07 7.32
C SER A 144 8.11 -2.23 7.66
N GLY A 145 8.71 -2.41 8.84
CA GLY A 145 9.75 -1.50 9.32
C GLY A 145 9.22 -0.16 9.86
N LEU A 146 7.89 -0.04 10.03
CA LEU A 146 7.25 1.18 10.52
C LEU A 146 7.52 1.41 12.01
N PHE A 147 7.22 0.42 12.85
CA PHE A 147 7.36 0.51 14.32
C PHE A 147 8.75 0.12 14.80
N THR A 148 9.33 -0.93 14.22
CA THR A 148 10.64 -1.47 14.57
C THR A 148 11.53 -1.53 13.33
N PRO A 149 12.83 -1.19 13.43
CA PRO A 149 13.76 -1.36 12.32
C PRO A 149 13.82 -2.82 11.86
N ILE A 150 13.80 -3.03 10.54
CA ILE A 150 13.84 -4.39 9.94
C ILE A 150 15.16 -5.09 10.28
N GLU A 151 16.26 -4.34 10.38
CA GLU A 151 17.58 -4.85 10.74
C GLU A 151 17.63 -5.49 12.13
N SER A 152 16.73 -5.09 13.04
CA SER A 152 16.61 -5.65 14.38
C SER A 152 15.82 -6.96 14.42
N MET A 153 15.19 -7.38 13.31
CA MET A 153 14.45 -8.63 13.22
C MET A 153 15.40 -9.82 12.98
N PRO A 154 15.04 -11.04 13.41
CA PRO A 154 15.81 -12.24 13.07
C PRO A 154 15.88 -12.46 11.55
N LYS A 155 16.95 -13.11 11.06
CA LYS A 155 17.23 -13.25 9.62
C LYS A 155 16.06 -13.81 8.80
N TRP A 156 15.34 -14.79 9.33
CA TRP A 156 14.17 -15.36 8.64
C TRP A 156 13.06 -14.32 8.43
N ALA A 157 12.83 -13.46 9.41
CA ALA A 157 11.80 -12.41 9.33
C ALA A 157 12.20 -11.33 8.33
N GLN A 158 13.50 -10.96 8.28
CA GLN A 158 14.03 -10.04 7.29
C GLN A 158 13.75 -10.52 5.85
N ILE A 159 13.96 -11.81 5.58
CA ILE A 159 13.64 -12.42 4.28
C ILE A 159 12.15 -12.32 3.97
N VAL A 160 11.29 -12.60 4.94
CA VAL A 160 9.83 -12.48 4.76
C VAL A 160 9.41 -11.04 4.47
N THR A 161 10.06 -10.04 5.07
CA THR A 161 9.74 -8.62 4.81
C THR A 161 9.99 -8.19 3.37
N GLU A 162 10.83 -8.89 2.60
CA GLU A 162 11.01 -8.58 1.16
C GLU A 162 9.76 -8.90 0.34
N PHE A 163 8.87 -9.76 0.83
CA PHE A 163 7.56 -10.02 0.20
C PHE A 163 6.47 -9.03 0.65
N ASN A 164 6.80 -8.10 1.55
CA ASN A 164 5.84 -7.15 2.07
C ASN A 164 5.89 -5.84 1.27
N PRO A 165 4.88 -5.51 0.45
CA PRO A 165 4.91 -4.27 -0.33
C PRO A 165 4.88 -3.01 0.54
N VAL A 166 4.29 -3.10 1.74
CA VAL A 166 4.19 -1.97 2.68
C VAL A 166 5.57 -1.49 3.12
N LYS A 167 6.54 -2.41 3.25
CA LYS A 167 7.95 -2.09 3.53
C LYS A 167 8.49 -1.04 2.58
N TYR A 168 8.39 -1.30 1.27
CA TYR A 168 8.98 -0.45 0.26
C TYR A 168 8.32 0.93 0.23
N PHE A 169 7.02 1.01 0.47
CA PHE A 169 6.32 2.29 0.51
C PHE A 169 6.69 3.12 1.74
N VAL A 170 6.80 2.49 2.92
CA VAL A 170 7.31 3.17 4.13
C VAL A 170 8.73 3.72 3.91
N GLU A 171 9.62 2.92 3.32
CA GLU A 171 10.98 3.34 2.99
C GLU A 171 10.98 4.54 2.03
N VAL A 172 10.26 4.45 0.90
CA VAL A 172 10.23 5.52 -0.10
C VAL A 172 9.60 6.80 0.44
N MET A 173 8.51 6.71 1.20
CA MET A 173 7.90 7.90 1.81
C MET A 173 8.86 8.59 2.76
N ARG A 174 9.63 7.85 3.58
CA ARG A 174 10.65 8.43 4.44
C ARG A 174 11.81 9.03 3.63
N MET A 175 12.30 8.34 2.61
CA MET A 175 13.39 8.82 1.76
C MET A 175 13.05 10.12 1.05
N VAL A 176 11.86 10.22 0.45
CA VAL A 176 11.47 11.41 -0.31
C VAL A 176 11.00 12.53 0.62
N MET A 177 10.13 12.25 1.61
CA MET A 177 9.61 13.30 2.50
C MET A 177 10.70 13.90 3.39
N LEU A 178 11.52 13.05 4.02
CA LEU A 178 12.42 13.49 5.09
C LEU A 178 13.84 13.76 4.62
N LYS A 179 14.33 13.09 3.56
CA LYS A 179 15.70 13.28 3.08
C LYS A 179 15.81 14.06 1.78
N GLY A 180 14.69 14.32 1.10
CA GLY A 180 14.73 14.95 -0.22
C GLY A 180 15.29 14.06 -1.33
N SER A 181 15.21 12.73 -1.16
CA SER A 181 15.73 11.77 -2.14
C SER A 181 15.05 11.95 -3.50
N GLY A 182 15.83 11.83 -4.58
CA GLY A 182 15.37 11.98 -5.96
C GLY A 182 14.88 10.67 -6.58
N PHE A 183 14.58 10.71 -7.88
CA PHE A 183 14.10 9.55 -8.63
C PHE A 183 15.10 8.39 -8.64
N ASN A 184 16.40 8.69 -8.81
CA ASN A 184 17.45 7.67 -8.87
C ASN A 184 17.62 6.91 -7.57
N ASP A 185 17.40 7.57 -6.43
CA ASP A 185 17.57 6.97 -5.10
C ASP A 185 16.50 5.92 -4.80
N ILE A 186 15.30 6.07 -5.37
CA ILE A 186 14.16 5.17 -5.14
C ILE A 186 14.05 4.07 -6.19
N LEU A 187 14.92 4.05 -7.20
CA LEU A 187 14.88 3.07 -8.31
C LEU A 187 14.81 1.62 -7.83
N PRO A 188 15.60 1.17 -6.82
CA PRO A 188 15.54 -0.21 -6.35
C PRO A 188 14.14 -0.59 -5.81
N GLN A 189 13.54 0.27 -5.00
CA GLN A 189 12.21 0.08 -4.43
C GLN A 189 11.12 0.21 -5.50
N LEU A 190 11.29 1.14 -6.44
CA LEU A 190 10.39 1.36 -7.56
C LEU A 190 10.32 0.11 -8.45
N TYR A 191 11.47 -0.47 -8.82
CA TYR A 191 11.52 -1.68 -9.63
C TYR A 191 10.82 -2.85 -8.92
N LYS A 192 11.14 -3.09 -7.64
CA LYS A 192 10.50 -4.16 -6.85
C LYS A 192 8.99 -3.98 -6.77
N THR A 193 8.52 -2.75 -6.53
CA THR A 193 7.09 -2.45 -6.40
C THR A 193 6.35 -2.53 -7.74
N ALA A 194 6.97 -2.07 -8.84
CA ALA A 194 6.42 -2.20 -10.18
C ALA A 194 6.31 -3.67 -10.63
N LEU A 195 7.36 -4.46 -10.37
CA LEU A 195 7.33 -5.91 -10.59
C LEU A 195 6.20 -6.56 -9.78
N TYR A 196 6.04 -6.15 -8.52
CA TYR A 196 4.98 -6.68 -7.68
C TYR A 196 3.59 -6.32 -8.19
N ALA A 197 3.41 -5.09 -8.67
CA ALA A 197 2.15 -4.63 -9.24
C ALA A 197 1.77 -5.49 -10.45
N PHE A 198 2.73 -5.76 -11.33
CA PHE A 198 2.51 -6.60 -12.50
C PHE A 198 2.13 -8.04 -12.12
N ILE A 199 2.93 -8.68 -11.24
CA ILE A 199 2.69 -10.05 -10.80
C ILE A 199 1.33 -10.16 -10.10
N MET A 200 1.04 -9.28 -9.15
CA MET A 200 -0.15 -9.41 -8.32
C MET A 200 -1.43 -9.13 -9.10
N ASN A 201 -1.44 -8.12 -9.97
CA ASN A 201 -2.60 -7.88 -10.84
C ASN A 201 -2.76 -9.00 -11.88
N GLY A 202 -1.67 -9.55 -12.41
CA GLY A 202 -1.71 -10.72 -13.28
C GLY A 202 -2.35 -11.93 -12.59
N LEU A 203 -1.94 -12.23 -11.35
CA LEU A 203 -2.52 -13.29 -10.52
C LEU A 203 -3.99 -13.04 -10.17
N ALA A 204 -4.38 -11.79 -9.89
CA ALA A 204 -5.76 -11.42 -9.61
C ALA A 204 -6.67 -11.61 -10.84
N VAL A 205 -6.21 -11.23 -12.03
CA VAL A 205 -6.96 -11.43 -13.28
C VAL A 205 -7.02 -12.92 -13.65
N TRP A 206 -5.93 -13.66 -13.48
CA TRP A 206 -5.87 -15.08 -13.79
C TRP A 206 -6.75 -15.93 -12.85
N SER A 207 -6.77 -15.61 -11.56
CA SER A 207 -7.61 -16.32 -10.57
C SER A 207 -9.10 -15.99 -10.71
N TYR A 208 -9.47 -14.95 -11.45
CA TYR A 208 -10.86 -14.60 -11.71
C TYR A 208 -11.54 -15.61 -12.67
N LYS A 209 -12.27 -16.56 -12.09
CA LYS A 209 -13.09 -17.53 -12.82
C LYS A 209 -14.38 -16.84 -13.28
N LYS A 210 -14.56 -16.79 -14.61
CA LYS A 210 -15.84 -16.40 -15.23
C LYS A 210 -16.58 -17.69 -15.45
N THR A 211 -17.58 -17.95 -14.62
CA THR A 211 -18.51 -19.06 -14.88
C THR A 211 -19.29 -18.65 -16.13
N THR A 212 -19.19 -19.47 -17.17
CA THR A 212 -19.91 -19.31 -18.44
C THR A 212 -21.13 -20.20 -18.38
#